data_AF-A0A255YW77-F1
#
_entry.id   AF-A0A255YW77-F1
#
_cell.length_a   1.000
_cell.length_b   1.000
_cell.length_c   1.000
_cell.angle_alpha   90.00
_cell.angle_beta   90.00
_cell.angle_gamma   90.00
#
_symmetry.space_group_name_H-M   'P 1'
#
loop_
_entity.id
_entity.type
_entity.pdbx_description
1 polymer ?
#
loop_
_entity_poly.entity_id
_entity_poly.type
_entity_poly.pdbx_seq_one_letter_code
_entity_poly.pdbx_strand_id
1 'polypeptide(L)'
;MLNGIIELIRFAVITFLAAVAANVVVSLVAYVWAKIIRVQGHELELRGRLARYARIATGLTNRVEARKNTAAGAATHLFTAQRHEKQLKSRIRELEKCPHRFVRMIGAEQFPNKPYEFLVINSSVSHQVKRGERHPFYDSSWAQPCPVHVWARGPEEAKAEFERVYPKASGFKVVYVQPLTGAAAPKDSGDSEGVETATSEVEPA
;
A
#
# COMPACT_ATOMS: atom_id res chain seq x y z
N MET A 1 -59.83 5.54 -91.95
CA MET A 1 -58.88 5.88 -90.87
C MET A 1 -59.15 5.14 -89.56
N LEU A 2 -60.41 4.81 -89.19
CA LEU A 2 -60.71 4.05 -87.96
C LEU A 2 -60.05 2.65 -87.89
N ASN A 3 -60.05 1.86 -88.98
CA ASN A 3 -59.50 0.50 -88.95
C ASN A 3 -57.98 0.47 -88.69
N GLY A 4 -57.22 1.47 -89.14
CA GLY A 4 -55.78 1.55 -88.87
C GLY A 4 -55.47 1.89 -87.40
N ILE A 5 -56.31 2.70 -86.75
CA ILE A 5 -56.20 3.03 -85.33
C ILE A 5 -56.54 1.80 -84.47
N ILE A 6 -57.56 1.03 -84.87
CA ILE A 6 -57.96 -0.20 -84.17
C ILE A 6 -56.85 -1.26 -84.23
N GLU A 7 -56.23 -1.47 -85.39
CA GLU A 7 -55.11 -2.43 -85.53
C GLU A 7 -53.87 -1.99 -84.74
N LEU A 8 -53.57 -0.69 -84.69
CA LEU A 8 -52.45 -0.16 -83.90
C LEU A 8 -52.69 -0.33 -82.39
N ILE A 9 -53.91 -0.07 -81.92
CA ILE A 9 -54.29 -0.31 -80.52
C ILE A 9 -54.22 -1.81 -80.20
N ARG A 10 -54.71 -2.67 -81.09
CA ARG A 10 -54.65 -4.13 -80.91
C ARG A 10 -53.21 -4.63 -80.81
N PHE A 11 -52.32 -4.16 -81.68
CA PHE A 11 -50.90 -4.49 -81.63
C PHE A 11 -50.23 -3.98 -80.34
N ALA A 12 -50.54 -2.74 -79.92
CA ALA A 12 -50.03 -2.18 -78.67
C ALA A 12 -50.50 -2.97 -77.43
N VAL A 13 -51.75 -3.40 -77.40
CA VAL A 13 -52.30 -4.19 -76.29
C VAL A 13 -51.68 -5.59 -76.25
N ILE A 14 -51.52 -6.26 -77.39
CA ILE A 14 -50.91 -7.59 -77.46
C ILE A 14 -49.44 -7.55 -77.03
N THR A 15 -48.67 -6.57 -77.52
CA THR A 15 -47.25 -6.42 -77.13
C THR A 15 -47.10 -6.05 -75.65
N PHE A 16 -47.98 -5.22 -75.11
CA PHE A 16 -48.01 -4.91 -73.67
C PHE A 16 -48.33 -6.16 -72.83
N LEU A 17 -49.36 -6.92 -73.19
CA LEU A 17 -49.72 -8.15 -72.49
C LEU A 17 -48.62 -9.22 -72.57
N ALA A 18 -47.95 -9.34 -73.73
CA ALA A 18 -46.81 -10.25 -73.90
C ALA A 18 -45.61 -9.83 -73.03
N ALA A 19 -45.31 -8.53 -72.93
CA ALA A 19 -44.25 -8.01 -72.07
C ALA A 19 -44.55 -8.23 -70.58
N VAL A 20 -45.80 -8.02 -70.15
CA VAL A 20 -46.24 -8.31 -68.79
C VAL A 20 -46.15 -9.80 -68.50
N ALA A 21 -46.63 -10.66 -69.40
CA ALA A 21 -46.54 -12.11 -69.25
C ALA A 21 -45.08 -12.59 -69.16
N ALA A 22 -44.19 -12.08 -70.01
CA ALA A 22 -42.77 -12.40 -69.96
C ALA A 22 -42.14 -11.98 -68.62
N ASN A 23 -42.44 -10.78 -68.12
CA ASN A 23 -41.95 -10.32 -66.82
C ASN A 23 -42.45 -11.18 -65.65
N VAL A 24 -43.71 -11.62 -65.70
CA VAL A 24 -44.26 -12.53 -64.70
C VAL A 24 -43.52 -13.87 -64.72
N VAL A 25 -43.29 -14.44 -65.90
CA VAL A 25 -42.55 -15.71 -66.05
C VAL A 25 -41.12 -15.58 -65.53
N VAL A 26 -40.40 -14.51 -65.91
CA VAL A 26 -39.04 -14.25 -65.43
C VAL A 26 -39.00 -14.10 -63.91
N SER A 27 -39.96 -13.37 -63.33
CA SER A 27 -40.05 -13.19 -61.88
C SER A 27 -40.32 -14.50 -61.15
N LEU A 28 -41.16 -15.36 -61.74
CA LEU A 28 -41.52 -16.65 -61.16
C LEU A 28 -40.35 -17.63 -61.22
N VAL A 29 -39.61 -17.67 -62.33
CA VAL A 29 -38.37 -18.44 -62.46
C VAL A 29 -37.31 -17.93 -61.49
N ALA A 30 -37.12 -16.62 -61.38
CA ALA A 30 -36.18 -16.03 -60.43
C ALA A 30 -36.53 -16.37 -58.97
N TYR A 31 -37.82 -16.35 -58.61
CA TYR A 31 -38.28 -16.75 -57.28
C TYR A 31 -38.01 -18.22 -56.98
N VAL A 32 -38.32 -19.11 -57.93
CA VAL A 32 -38.05 -20.55 -57.80
C VAL A 32 -36.56 -20.81 -57.67
N TRP A 33 -35.73 -20.16 -58.50
CA TRP A 33 -34.27 -20.31 -58.42
C TRP A 33 -33.73 -19.79 -57.08
N ALA A 34 -34.18 -18.62 -56.61
CA ALA A 34 -33.80 -18.11 -55.30
C ALA A 34 -34.17 -19.08 -54.17
N LYS A 35 -35.32 -19.76 -54.28
CA LYS A 35 -35.75 -20.77 -53.30
C LYS A 35 -34.87 -22.03 -53.35
N ILE A 36 -34.53 -22.52 -54.53
CA ILE A 36 -33.64 -23.69 -54.68
C ILE A 36 -32.23 -23.38 -54.16
N ILE A 37 -31.67 -22.22 -54.49
CA ILE A 37 -30.36 -21.79 -54.01
C ILE A 37 -30.35 -21.70 -52.48
N ARG A 38 -31.42 -21.19 -51.87
CA ARG A 38 -31.53 -21.14 -50.39
C ARG A 38 -31.61 -22.54 -49.75
N VAL A 39 -32.29 -23.49 -50.39
CA VAL A 39 -32.37 -24.87 -49.90
C VAL A 39 -31.03 -25.60 -50.07
N GLN A 40 -30.36 -25.44 -51.21
CA GLN A 40 -29.05 -26.06 -51.48
C GLN A 40 -27.90 -25.37 -50.71
N GLY A 41 -28.03 -24.10 -50.39
CA GLY A 41 -26.97 -23.28 -49.79
C GLY A 41 -26.67 -23.58 -48.31
N HIS A 42 -27.35 -24.55 -47.68
CA HIS A 42 -27.16 -24.91 -46.26
C HIS A 42 -27.13 -23.68 -45.31
N GLU A 43 -27.82 -22.60 -45.67
CA GLU A 43 -27.67 -21.29 -45.05
C GLU A 43 -28.07 -21.32 -43.56
N LEU A 44 -29.10 -22.09 -43.23
CA LEU A 44 -29.56 -22.29 -41.87
C LEU A 44 -28.49 -23.00 -41.00
N GLU A 45 -27.77 -23.97 -41.56
CA GLU A 45 -26.73 -24.68 -40.83
C GLU A 45 -25.51 -23.77 -40.59
N LEU A 46 -25.11 -23.00 -41.60
CA LEU A 46 -24.03 -22.01 -41.48
C LEU A 46 -24.38 -20.93 -40.47
N ARG A 47 -25.60 -20.38 -40.50
CA ARG A 47 -26.09 -19.43 -39.49
C ARG A 47 -26.08 -20.05 -38.10
N GLY A 48 -26.49 -21.31 -37.97
CA GLY A 48 -26.43 -22.05 -36.70
C GLY A 48 -25.00 -22.24 -36.18
N ARG A 49 -24.05 -22.59 -37.05
CA ARG A 49 -22.61 -22.69 -36.70
C ARG A 49 -22.06 -21.32 -36.30
N LEU A 50 -22.38 -20.27 -37.04
CA LEU A 50 -21.92 -18.91 -36.78
C LEU A 50 -22.48 -18.37 -35.46
N ALA A 51 -23.74 -18.64 -35.14
CA ALA A 51 -24.33 -18.32 -33.84
C ALA A 51 -23.65 -19.08 -32.69
N ARG A 52 -23.28 -20.35 -32.88
CA ARG A 52 -22.51 -21.12 -31.88
C ARG A 52 -21.12 -20.52 -31.67
N TYR A 53 -20.39 -20.20 -32.74
CA TYR A 53 -19.08 -19.57 -32.64
C TYR A 53 -19.14 -18.19 -32.01
N ALA A 54 -20.14 -17.38 -32.35
CA ALA A 54 -20.35 -16.08 -31.73
C ALA A 54 -20.53 -16.21 -30.21
N ARG A 55 -21.36 -17.15 -29.74
CA ARG A 55 -21.53 -17.40 -28.30
C ARG A 55 -20.23 -17.82 -27.61
N ILE A 56 -19.46 -18.71 -28.24
CA ILE A 56 -18.18 -19.18 -27.69
C ILE A 56 -17.16 -18.02 -27.65
N ALA A 57 -17.09 -17.23 -28.72
CA ALA A 57 -16.21 -16.06 -28.80
C ALA A 57 -16.55 -15.04 -27.70
N THR A 58 -17.82 -14.67 -27.55
CA THR A 58 -18.27 -13.76 -26.47
C THR A 58 -17.99 -14.34 -25.09
N GLY A 59 -18.18 -15.66 -24.89
CA GLY A 59 -17.84 -16.31 -23.63
C GLY A 59 -16.33 -16.26 -23.31
N LEU A 60 -15.48 -16.44 -24.31
CA LEU A 60 -14.02 -16.35 -24.19
C LEU A 60 -13.57 -14.91 -23.91
N THR A 61 -14.11 -13.92 -24.62
CA THR A 61 -13.78 -12.50 -24.36
C THR A 61 -14.16 -12.11 -22.94
N ASN A 62 -15.35 -12.49 -22.47
CA ASN A 62 -15.79 -12.20 -21.11
C ASN A 62 -14.89 -12.85 -20.05
N ARG A 63 -14.42 -14.10 -20.29
CA ARG A 63 -13.47 -14.76 -19.38
C ARG A 63 -12.10 -14.08 -19.37
N VAL A 64 -11.63 -13.62 -20.53
CA VAL A 64 -10.36 -12.89 -20.64
C VAL A 64 -10.45 -11.55 -19.92
N GLU A 65 -11.54 -10.81 -20.11
CA GLU A 65 -11.80 -9.54 -19.43
C GLU A 65 -11.93 -9.73 -17.92
N ALA A 66 -12.67 -10.74 -17.47
CA ALA A 66 -12.76 -11.07 -16.05
C ALA A 66 -11.37 -11.35 -15.45
N ARG A 67 -10.54 -12.15 -16.14
CA ARG A 67 -9.17 -12.42 -15.69
C ARG A 67 -8.30 -11.15 -15.66
N LYS A 68 -8.40 -10.30 -16.68
CA LYS A 68 -7.69 -9.01 -16.72
C LYS A 68 -8.10 -8.12 -15.54
N ASN A 69 -9.39 -8.03 -15.25
CA ASN A 69 -9.90 -7.25 -14.13
C ASN A 69 -9.42 -7.81 -12.78
N THR A 70 -9.42 -9.13 -12.60
CA THR A 70 -8.88 -9.75 -11.38
C THR A 70 -7.38 -9.53 -11.24
N ALA A 71 -6.61 -9.59 -12.33
CA ALA A 71 -5.18 -9.34 -12.32
C ALA A 71 -4.86 -7.86 -12.05
N ALA A 72 -5.64 -6.94 -12.62
CA ALA A 72 -5.53 -5.51 -12.34
C ALA A 72 -5.83 -5.20 -10.87
N GLY A 73 -6.88 -5.80 -10.30
CA GLY A 73 -7.18 -5.70 -8.87
C GLY A 73 -6.05 -6.24 -7.99
N ALA A 74 -5.51 -7.41 -8.32
CA ALA A 74 -4.36 -7.96 -7.57
C ALA A 74 -3.12 -7.04 -7.67
N ALA A 75 -2.86 -6.48 -8.84
CA ALA A 75 -1.74 -5.55 -9.04
C ALA A 75 -1.89 -4.28 -8.21
N THR A 76 -3.09 -3.69 -8.13
CA THR A 76 -3.31 -2.49 -7.31
C THR A 76 -3.09 -2.79 -5.82
N HIS A 77 -3.49 -3.96 -5.32
CA HIS A 77 -3.19 -4.39 -3.95
C HIS A 77 -1.69 -4.55 -3.69
N LEU A 78 -0.93 -5.09 -4.65
CA LEU A 78 0.52 -5.19 -4.53
C LEU A 78 1.19 -3.81 -4.48
N PHE A 79 0.77 -2.89 -5.34
CA PHE A 79 1.34 -1.53 -5.37
C PHE A 79 1.03 -0.73 -4.10
N THR A 80 -0.19 -0.85 -3.56
CA THR A 80 -0.53 -0.19 -2.28
C THR A 80 0.30 -0.78 -1.14
N ALA A 81 0.39 -2.11 -1.05
CA ALA A 81 1.22 -2.77 -0.04
C ALA A 81 2.69 -2.34 -0.11
N GLN A 82 3.28 -2.31 -1.31
CA GLN A 82 4.66 -1.83 -1.52
C GLN A 82 4.84 -0.36 -1.09
N ARG A 83 3.85 0.50 -1.38
CA ARG A 83 3.89 1.90 -0.96
C ARG A 83 3.83 2.04 0.56
N HIS A 84 2.97 1.27 1.22
CA HIS A 84 2.90 1.22 2.67
C HIS A 84 4.21 0.71 3.28
N GLU A 85 4.78 -0.36 2.74
CA GLU A 85 6.07 -0.90 3.18
C GLU A 85 7.17 0.15 3.08
N LYS A 86 7.27 0.87 1.95
CA LYS A 86 8.25 1.95 1.77
C LYS A 86 8.04 3.08 2.77
N GLN A 87 6.79 3.47 3.02
CA GLN A 87 6.46 4.51 4.01
C GLN A 87 6.85 4.07 5.43
N LEU A 88 6.51 2.84 5.83
CA LEU A 88 6.89 2.32 7.14
C LEU A 88 8.41 2.22 7.28
N LYS A 89 9.12 1.71 6.28
CA LYS A 89 10.59 1.66 6.30
C LYS A 89 11.21 3.05 6.39
N SER A 90 10.65 4.04 5.71
CA SER A 90 11.10 5.43 5.82
C SER A 90 10.91 5.96 7.23
N ARG A 91 9.73 5.73 7.83
CA ARG A 91 9.44 6.14 9.22
C ARG A 91 10.34 5.42 10.23
N ILE A 92 10.60 4.13 10.05
CA ILE A 92 11.53 3.38 10.89
C ILE A 92 12.93 3.99 10.81
N ARG A 93 13.45 4.26 9.60
CA ARG A 93 14.75 4.92 9.44
C ARG A 93 14.78 6.33 10.02
N GLU A 94 13.67 7.05 9.94
CA GLU A 94 13.54 8.38 10.53
C GLU A 94 13.57 8.27 12.06
N LEU A 95 12.82 7.35 12.66
CA LEU A 95 12.83 7.06 14.09
C LEU A 95 14.20 6.53 14.58
N GLU A 96 14.91 5.74 13.76
CA GLU A 96 16.27 5.29 14.05
C GLU A 96 17.28 6.45 14.02
N LYS A 97 17.06 7.45 13.16
CA LYS A 97 17.91 8.65 13.04
C LYS A 97 17.55 9.73 14.04
N CYS A 98 16.30 9.78 14.51
CA CYS A 98 15.87 10.72 15.53
C CYS A 98 16.64 10.43 16.84
N PRO A 99 17.36 11.40 17.40
CA PRO A 99 18.05 11.25 18.69
C PRO A 99 17.08 11.07 19.86
N HIS A 100 15.78 11.32 19.63
CA HIS A 100 14.69 10.93 20.54
C HIS A 100 14.42 9.43 20.36
N ARG A 101 15.43 8.62 20.72
CA ARG A 101 15.22 7.23 21.11
C ARG A 101 14.04 7.21 22.08
N PHE A 102 13.13 6.23 22.03
CA PHE A 102 12.01 6.16 22.97
C PHE A 102 12.55 6.09 24.40
N VAL A 103 12.73 7.25 25.03
CA VAL A 103 13.29 7.35 26.36
C VAL A 103 12.15 7.17 27.33
N ARG A 104 12.26 6.16 28.17
CA ARG A 104 11.27 5.90 29.21
C ARG A 104 11.49 6.94 30.30
N MET A 105 10.47 7.75 30.58
CA MET A 105 10.54 8.80 31.59
C MET A 105 9.93 8.34 32.91
N ILE A 106 10.60 8.66 34.01
CA ILE A 106 10.15 8.43 35.39
C ILE A 106 10.15 9.78 36.12
N GLY A 107 9.06 10.07 36.83
CA GLY A 107 8.90 11.30 37.59
C GLY A 107 8.25 12.44 36.80
N ALA A 108 7.96 13.53 37.49
CA ALA A 108 7.37 14.73 36.91
C ALA A 108 8.45 15.70 36.42
N GLU A 109 8.31 16.16 35.17
CA GLU A 109 9.09 17.22 34.54
C GLU A 109 8.68 18.59 35.12
N GLN A 110 9.05 18.83 36.38
CA GLN A 110 8.75 20.08 37.08
C GLN A 110 9.90 20.47 37.99
N PHE A 111 10.15 21.78 38.13
CA PHE A 111 11.09 22.28 39.13
C PHE A 111 10.63 21.87 40.54
N PRO A 112 11.54 21.45 41.43
CA PRO A 112 13.01 21.51 41.35
C PRO A 112 13.70 20.24 40.79
N ASN A 113 12.99 19.36 40.08
CA ASN A 113 13.56 18.11 39.60
C ASN A 113 14.46 18.34 38.37
N LYS A 114 15.64 17.71 38.37
CA LYS A 114 16.60 17.70 37.26
C LYS A 114 16.55 16.35 36.54
N PRO A 115 16.74 16.32 35.21
CA PRO A 115 16.73 15.08 34.45
C PRO A 115 18.07 14.33 34.60
N TYR A 116 17.98 13.04 34.92
CA TYR A 116 19.10 12.10 34.96
C TYR A 116 18.86 10.99 33.94
N GLU A 117 19.84 10.69 33.11
CA GLU A 117 19.80 9.57 32.17
C GLU A 117 20.46 8.34 32.78
N PHE A 118 19.69 7.26 32.86
CA PHE A 118 20.13 5.94 33.28
C PHE A 118 20.17 5.04 32.05
N LEU A 119 21.34 4.51 31.72
CA LEU A 119 21.46 3.46 30.71
C LEU A 119 21.24 2.10 31.40
N VAL A 120 20.17 1.42 31.03
CA VAL A 120 19.65 0.25 31.76
C VAL A 120 19.54 -0.95 30.83
N ILE A 121 19.92 -2.12 31.34
CA ILE A 121 19.72 -3.41 30.67
C ILE A 121 19.01 -4.38 31.62
N ASN A 122 18.09 -5.19 31.10
CA ASN A 122 17.52 -6.29 31.87
C ASN A 122 18.25 -7.60 31.52
N SER A 123 19.02 -8.09 32.49
CA SER A 123 19.79 -9.32 32.33
C SER A 123 18.90 -10.54 32.05
N SER A 124 17.77 -10.68 32.73
CA SER A 124 16.80 -11.77 32.52
C SER A 124 16.23 -11.75 31.10
N VAL A 125 15.85 -10.58 30.60
CA VAL A 125 15.35 -10.41 29.23
C VAL A 125 16.47 -10.72 28.22
N SER A 126 17.69 -10.22 28.44
CA SER A 126 18.82 -10.48 27.54
C SER A 126 19.18 -11.97 27.45
N HIS A 127 19.09 -12.73 28.55
CA HIS A 127 19.31 -14.17 28.53
C HIS A 127 18.22 -14.91 27.74
N GLN A 128 16.95 -14.52 27.86
CA GLN A 128 15.86 -15.16 27.13
C GLN A 128 15.87 -14.82 25.64
N VAL A 129 16.14 -13.56 25.28
CA VAL A 129 16.28 -13.15 23.88
C VAL A 129 17.45 -13.89 23.22
N LYS A 130 18.56 -14.12 23.92
CA LYS A 130 19.67 -14.95 23.42
C LYS A 130 19.29 -16.41 23.17
N ARG A 131 18.30 -16.94 23.87
CA ARG A 131 17.74 -18.28 23.65
C ARG A 131 16.66 -18.31 22.56
N GLY A 132 16.30 -17.16 21.99
CA GLY A 132 15.22 -17.04 21.00
C GLY A 132 13.82 -17.02 21.63
N GLU A 133 13.72 -16.93 22.96
CA GLU A 133 12.47 -16.89 23.70
C GLU A 133 12.08 -15.45 24.04
N ARG A 134 10.77 -15.22 24.25
CA ARG A 134 10.24 -13.91 24.67
C ARG A 134 10.03 -13.88 26.17
N HIS A 135 10.38 -12.76 26.79
CA HIS A 135 10.15 -12.58 28.22
C HIS A 135 8.66 -12.42 28.54
N PRO A 136 8.11 -13.11 29.56
CA PRO A 136 6.68 -13.09 29.83
C PRO A 136 6.13 -11.71 30.17
N PHE A 137 6.96 -10.88 30.82
CA PHE A 137 6.52 -9.59 31.39
C PHE A 137 7.16 -8.35 30.75
N TYR A 138 8.24 -8.51 29.99
CA TYR A 138 9.03 -7.39 29.51
C TYR A 138 9.30 -7.52 28.02
N ASP A 139 9.32 -6.40 27.34
CA ASP A 139 9.61 -6.34 25.92
C ASP A 139 11.08 -6.68 25.62
N SER A 140 11.34 -7.22 24.42
CA SER A 140 12.67 -7.63 23.97
C SER A 140 13.64 -6.44 23.83
N SER A 141 13.11 -5.21 23.73
CA SER A 141 13.93 -3.99 23.74
C SER A 141 14.83 -3.87 24.97
N TRP A 142 14.42 -4.42 26.12
CA TRP A 142 15.21 -4.42 27.36
C TRP A 142 16.44 -5.35 27.34
N ALA A 143 16.61 -6.17 26.29
CA ALA A 143 17.81 -6.97 26.10
C ALA A 143 19.05 -6.13 25.71
N GLN A 144 18.84 -4.90 25.22
CA GLN A 144 19.90 -3.95 24.89
C GLN A 144 19.92 -2.78 25.89
N PRO A 145 21.06 -2.08 26.04
CA PRO A 145 21.14 -0.88 26.87
C PRO A 145 20.15 0.20 26.38
N CYS A 146 19.12 0.45 27.18
CA CYS A 146 18.05 1.42 26.93
C CYS A 146 18.21 2.63 27.86
N PRO A 147 18.12 3.87 27.36
CA PRO A 147 18.11 5.05 28.20
C PRO A 147 16.76 5.21 28.90
N VAL A 148 16.82 5.60 30.16
CA VAL A 148 15.67 5.89 31.02
C VAL A 148 15.94 7.23 31.68
N HIS A 149 15.08 8.21 31.44
CA HIS A 149 15.19 9.52 32.09
C HIS A 149 14.44 9.51 33.41
N VAL A 150 15.09 9.93 34.47
CA VAL A 150 14.51 10.04 35.80
C VAL A 150 14.61 11.49 36.26
N TRP A 151 13.47 12.08 36.56
CA TRP A 151 13.36 13.43 37.08
C TRP A 151 13.32 13.38 38.61
N ALA A 152 14.38 13.87 39.24
CA ALA A 152 14.50 13.92 40.70
C ALA A 152 15.31 15.15 41.14
N ARG A 153 15.25 15.53 42.41
CA ARG A 153 15.94 16.73 42.92
C ARG A 153 17.45 16.52 43.04
N GLY A 154 17.86 15.28 43.25
CA GLY A 154 19.27 14.90 43.37
C GLY A 154 19.57 13.50 42.82
N PRO A 155 20.86 13.15 42.71
CA PRO A 155 21.30 11.89 42.10
C PRO A 155 20.94 10.65 42.95
N GLU A 156 20.87 10.79 44.28
CA GLU A 156 20.47 9.69 45.17
C GLU A 156 18.97 9.41 45.09
N GLU A 157 18.15 10.47 45.06
CA GLU A 157 16.71 10.36 44.85
C GLU A 157 16.39 9.80 43.46
N ALA A 158 17.15 10.18 42.44
CA ALA A 158 17.02 9.60 41.10
C ALA A 158 17.27 8.09 41.08
N LYS A 159 18.29 7.61 41.82
CA LYS A 159 18.57 6.18 41.97
C LYS A 159 17.45 5.47 42.73
N ALA A 160 16.94 6.07 43.80
CA ALA A 160 15.85 5.50 44.59
C ALA A 160 14.54 5.39 43.77
N GLU A 161 14.17 6.43 43.03
CA GLU A 161 13.02 6.42 42.12
C GLU A 161 13.19 5.42 40.99
N PHE A 162 14.40 5.32 40.43
CA PHE A 162 14.72 4.30 39.44
C PHE A 162 14.53 2.88 40.01
N GLU A 163 15.14 2.58 41.17
CA GLU A 163 15.06 1.25 41.80
C GLU A 163 13.63 0.90 42.26
N ARG A 164 12.81 1.90 42.60
CA ARG A 164 11.38 1.74 42.92
C ARG A 164 10.57 1.22 41.73
N VAL A 165 10.82 1.75 40.54
CA VAL A 165 10.08 1.37 39.31
C VAL A 165 10.71 0.15 38.62
N TYR A 166 12.03 0.06 38.64
CA TYR A 166 12.81 -1.00 37.99
C TYR A 166 13.74 -1.69 39.01
N PRO A 167 13.20 -2.62 39.83
CA PRO A 167 13.98 -3.29 40.85
C PRO A 167 15.09 -4.17 40.26
N LYS A 168 16.24 -4.22 40.96
CA LYS A 168 17.33 -5.16 40.64
C LYS A 168 16.88 -6.62 40.71
N ALA A 169 15.92 -6.92 41.61
CA ALA A 169 15.31 -8.25 41.74
C ALA A 169 14.62 -8.72 40.45
N SER A 170 14.07 -7.79 39.66
CA SER A 170 13.45 -8.07 38.36
C SER A 170 14.46 -8.19 37.22
N GLY A 171 15.76 -8.18 37.52
CA GLY A 171 16.85 -8.37 36.57
C GLY A 171 17.41 -7.09 35.93
N PHE A 172 16.89 -5.91 36.31
CA PHE A 172 17.38 -4.62 35.81
C PHE A 172 18.73 -4.25 36.41
N LYS A 173 19.66 -3.84 35.55
CA LYS A 173 21.00 -3.38 35.91
C LYS A 173 21.27 -2.03 35.25
N VAL A 174 21.75 -1.08 36.04
CA VAL A 174 22.20 0.22 35.56
C VAL A 174 23.64 0.08 35.10
N VAL A 175 23.90 0.40 33.84
CA VAL A 175 25.24 0.36 33.22
C VAL A 175 25.94 1.70 33.40
N TYR A 176 25.20 2.80 33.23
CA TYR A 176 25.74 4.15 33.27
C TYR A 176 24.68 5.13 33.76
N VAL A 177 25.09 6.18 34.48
CA VAL A 177 24.23 7.26 34.97
C VAL A 177 24.89 8.59 34.65
N GLN A 178 24.16 9.50 34.02
CA GLN A 178 24.64 10.83 33.70
C GLN A 178 23.55 11.88 33.95
N PRO A 179 23.87 13.04 34.56
CA PRO A 179 22.95 14.16 34.56
C PRO A 179 22.77 14.68 33.13
N LEU A 180 21.53 14.86 32.67
CA LEU A 180 21.24 15.36 31.33
C LEU A 180 21.35 16.90 31.32
N THR A 181 22.58 17.41 31.34
CA THR A 181 22.88 18.84 31.21
C THR A 181 22.62 19.29 29.77
N GLY A 182 21.38 19.67 29.44
CA GLY A 182 21.14 20.28 28.13
C GLY A 182 19.70 20.52 27.67
N ALA A 183 18.67 19.88 28.23
CA ALA A 183 17.32 19.98 27.63
C ALA A 183 16.26 20.69 28.49
N ALA A 184 16.43 20.81 29.81
CA ALA A 184 15.42 21.43 30.68
C ALA A 184 15.97 21.88 32.05
N ALA A 185 17.27 22.17 32.15
CA ALA A 185 17.76 22.97 33.27
C ALA A 185 17.63 24.45 32.84
N PRO A 186 16.82 25.29 33.51
CA PRO A 186 16.84 26.71 33.30
C PRO A 186 18.26 27.09 33.71
N LYS A 187 18.92 27.85 32.85
CA LYS A 187 20.20 28.44 33.20
C LYS A 187 19.93 29.30 34.43
N ASP A 188 20.36 28.84 35.60
CA ASP A 188 20.57 29.73 36.73
C ASP A 188 21.64 30.71 36.27
N SER A 189 21.19 31.88 35.84
CA SER A 189 21.99 33.09 35.79
C SER A 189 22.33 33.45 37.23
N GLY A 190 23.39 32.86 37.74
CA GLY A 190 24.02 33.23 38.99
C GLY A 190 25.48 33.50 38.70
N ASP A 191 25.81 34.77 38.50
CA ASP A 191 27.16 35.28 38.46
C ASP A 191 27.99 34.73 39.62
N SER A 192 29.16 34.18 39.27
CA SER A 192 30.31 34.22 40.15
C SER A 192 31.55 34.39 39.28
N GLU A 193 31.82 35.66 38.97
CA GLU A 193 33.13 36.14 38.55
C GLU A 193 34.20 35.77 39.61
N GLY A 194 35.40 35.45 39.11
CA GLY A 194 36.67 35.67 39.79
C GLY A 194 37.07 34.64 40.83
N VAL A 195 38.12 33.87 40.54
CA VAL A 195 39.48 34.08 41.08
C VAL A 195 40.44 33.21 40.24
N GLU A 196 41.01 33.79 39.20
CA GLU A 196 42.32 33.33 38.68
C GLU A 196 43.39 34.10 39.44
N THR A 197 43.91 33.53 40.52
CA THR A 197 45.21 33.92 41.06
C THR A 197 46.26 33.00 40.45
N ALA A 198 47.06 33.59 39.57
CA ALA A 198 48.32 33.05 39.10
C ALA A 198 49.24 32.71 40.28
N THR A 199 49.88 31.54 40.21
CA THR A 199 51.19 31.32 40.83
C THR A 199 52.10 30.73 39.76
N SER A 200 52.90 31.61 39.17
CA SER A 200 54.19 31.26 38.60
C SER A 200 55.09 30.80 39.75
N GLU A 201 55.66 29.61 39.63
CA GLU A 201 56.93 29.34 40.29
C GLU A 201 57.88 28.70 39.28
N VAL A 202 59.06 29.30 39.27
CA VAL A 202 60.16 29.20 38.33
C VAL A 202 61.26 28.38 39.02
N GLU A 203 61.98 27.59 38.22
CA GLU A 203 63.37 27.12 38.44
C GLU A 203 63.65 26.01 39.49
N PRO A 204 64.89 25.47 39.56
CA PRO A 204 65.91 25.20 38.51
C PRO A 204 66.62 23.83 38.68
N ALA A 205 67.59 23.62 37.76
CA ALA A 205 68.79 22.77 37.80
C ALA A 205 68.75 21.45 37.02
#